data_AF-A0A1Q8DX23-F1
#
_entry.id   AF-A0A1Q8DX23-F1
#
_cell.length_a   1.000
_cell.length_b   1.000
_cell.length_c   1.000
_cell.angle_alpha   90.00
_cell.angle_beta   90.00
_cell.angle_gamma   90.00
#
_symmetry.space_group_name_H-M   'P 1'
#
loop_
_entity.id
_entity.type
_entity.pdbx_description
1 polymer ?
#
loop_
_entity_poly.entity_id
_entity_poly.type
_entity_poly.pdbx_seq_one_letter_code
_entity_poly.pdbx_strand_id
1 'polypeptide(L)'
;MFNFIKKITSEKPETPEQQAERDSAVDRVLLGYEVGTVSIATMITGLERDGDQLTLDLRLPADSDPELIQQELRQRLHPHGIKTIHMNVRLPASAKGAGANLPKQMPKTTDAMAKQDKPSEQANTDSEPPITKAAPTQASLAAHPRIRHIIVVASGKGGVGKSTTTVNIALALQKLGNRVGVLDADIYGPSMPTMLGVADVKPQLENEQFVPVDAHGLAMLSIGSLLDSDNTPVAWRGPKATGALMQLYNQTNWPQLDYLVIDMPPGTGDIQLTLAQRIPVTGAVIVTTPQHIALLDAQKGVEMFNKTNIPVLGVVENMALHTCSNCHHTEAIFGIGGGELIAEQYHVPLLGQLPLASGIRAQVDKGEPSVLANDEFASYYLNVAENIEANINKFAKPVDDKRIF
;
A
#
# COMPACT_ATOMS: atom_id res chain seq x y z
N MET A 1 40.87 -24.84 13.68
CA MET A 1 41.80 -23.76 13.28
C MET A 1 41.73 -23.62 11.76
N PHE A 2 40.77 -22.87 11.22
CA PHE A 2 40.81 -22.33 9.85
C PHE A 2 39.83 -21.15 9.78
N ASN A 3 40.39 -19.94 9.76
CA ASN A 3 39.69 -18.67 9.65
C ASN A 3 39.27 -18.43 8.20
N PHE A 4 37.98 -18.22 7.94
CA PHE A 4 37.48 -17.64 6.69
C PHE A 4 37.00 -16.21 6.97
N ILE A 5 37.94 -15.27 6.99
CA ILE A 5 37.62 -13.83 7.01
C ILE A 5 37.30 -13.42 5.57
N LYS A 6 36.02 -13.16 5.30
CA LYS A 6 35.58 -12.38 4.13
C LYS A 6 36.23 -11.00 4.23
N LYS A 7 37.18 -10.74 3.34
CA LYS A 7 37.76 -9.42 3.11
C LYS A 7 36.69 -8.57 2.41
N ILE A 8 35.89 -7.85 3.19
CA ILE A 8 35.06 -6.75 2.67
C ILE A 8 36.06 -5.67 2.25
N THR A 9 36.27 -5.53 0.94
CA THR A 9 36.97 -4.39 0.37
C THR A 9 36.13 -3.15 0.62
N SER A 10 36.45 -2.39 1.67
CA SER A 10 36.01 -1.01 1.80
C SER A 10 36.66 -0.21 0.67
N GLU A 11 35.88 0.17 -0.34
CA GLU A 11 36.31 1.17 -1.33
C GLU A 11 36.71 2.43 -0.57
N LYS A 12 37.92 2.93 -0.84
CA LYS A 12 38.45 4.16 -0.25
C LYS A 12 37.54 5.31 -0.69
N PRO A 13 37.14 6.25 0.19
CA PRO A 13 36.35 7.41 -0.23
C PRO A 13 37.10 8.18 -1.32
N GLU A 14 36.41 8.51 -2.40
CA GLU A 14 36.95 9.23 -3.54
C GLU A 14 37.49 10.60 -3.14
N THR A 15 38.58 11.03 -3.77
CA THR A 15 39.11 12.38 -3.54
C THR A 15 38.24 13.43 -4.26
N PRO A 16 38.21 14.68 -3.77
CA PRO A 16 37.46 15.76 -4.43
C PRO A 16 37.84 16.00 -5.90
N GLU A 17 39.10 15.73 -6.26
CA GLU A 17 39.61 15.82 -7.64
C GLU A 17 39.01 14.71 -8.54
N GLN A 18 38.89 13.49 -8.02
CA GLN A 18 38.27 12.36 -8.74
C GLN A 18 36.77 12.56 -8.94
N GLN A 19 36.10 13.16 -7.95
CA GLN A 19 34.69 13.51 -8.05
C GLN A 19 34.44 14.60 -9.11
N ALA A 20 35.27 15.64 -9.16
CA ALA A 20 35.17 16.70 -10.17
C ALA A 20 35.42 16.20 -11.60
N GLU A 21 36.39 15.28 -11.78
CA GLU A 21 36.67 14.69 -13.09
C GLU A 21 35.53 13.79 -13.58
N ARG A 22 34.94 12.99 -12.67
CA ARG A 22 33.74 12.20 -12.95
C ARG A 22 32.57 13.08 -13.35
N ASP A 23 32.28 14.12 -12.57
CA ASP A 23 31.14 15.01 -12.81
C ASP A 23 31.26 15.70 -14.18
N SER A 24 32.47 16.14 -14.56
CA SER A 24 32.76 16.69 -15.88
C SER A 24 32.61 15.66 -17.02
N ALA A 25 32.90 14.38 -16.76
CA ALA A 25 32.68 13.31 -17.74
C ALA A 25 31.19 12.99 -17.91
N VAL A 26 30.43 12.95 -16.82
CA VAL A 26 28.97 12.79 -16.83
C VAL A 26 28.30 13.93 -17.61
N ASP A 27 28.71 15.18 -17.37
CA ASP A 27 28.18 16.34 -18.10
C ASP A 27 28.43 16.24 -19.62
N ARG A 28 29.61 15.78 -20.03
CA ARG A 28 29.93 15.57 -21.45
C ARG A 28 29.06 14.48 -22.08
N VAL A 29 28.80 13.39 -21.37
CA VAL A 29 27.94 12.30 -21.86
C VAL A 29 26.49 12.78 -22.00
N LEU A 30 25.97 13.53 -21.02
CA LEU A 30 24.61 14.07 -21.07
C LEU A 30 24.44 15.13 -22.16
N LEU A 31 25.45 15.99 -22.39
CA LEU A 31 25.42 16.97 -23.48
C LEU A 31 25.43 16.30 -24.86
N GLY A 32 26.16 15.18 -25.00
CA GLY A 32 26.33 14.46 -26.27
C GLY A 32 25.30 13.36 -26.56
N TYR A 33 24.32 13.14 -25.67
CA TYR A 33 23.26 12.16 -25.88
C TYR A 33 21.99 12.86 -26.40
N GLU A 34 21.50 12.45 -27.57
CA GLU A 34 20.35 13.06 -28.23
C GLU A 34 19.14 12.14 -28.15
N VAL A 35 17.98 12.71 -27.81
CA VAL A 35 16.66 12.07 -27.92
C VAL A 35 15.93 12.72 -29.07
N GLY A 36 15.81 12.00 -30.19
CA GLY A 36 15.36 12.58 -31.46
C GLY A 36 16.42 13.52 -32.06
N THR A 37 16.13 14.82 -32.13
CA THR A 37 17.06 15.86 -32.62
C THR A 37 17.52 16.82 -31.52
N VAL A 38 17.21 16.51 -30.26
CA VAL A 38 17.42 17.42 -29.12
C VAL A 38 18.27 16.72 -28.07
N SER A 39 19.29 17.40 -27.56
CA SER A 39 20.15 16.89 -26.49
C SER A 39 19.34 16.65 -25.22
N ILE A 40 19.55 15.49 -24.59
CA ILE A 40 18.88 15.12 -23.34
C ILE A 40 19.20 16.09 -22.21
N ALA A 41 20.37 16.76 -22.23
CA ALA A 41 20.75 17.78 -21.26
C ALA A 41 19.72 18.92 -21.17
N THR A 42 19.05 19.24 -22.28
CA THR A 42 17.99 20.27 -22.33
C THR A 42 16.64 19.79 -21.81
N MET A 43 16.48 18.48 -21.62
CA MET A 43 15.27 17.83 -21.12
C MET A 43 15.35 17.49 -19.63
N ILE A 44 16.52 17.69 -19.00
CA ILE A 44 16.76 17.48 -17.58
C ILE A 44 16.12 18.64 -16.79
N THR A 45 15.20 18.29 -15.89
CA THR A 45 14.55 19.22 -14.94
C THR A 45 15.13 19.13 -13.54
N GLY A 46 15.90 18.08 -13.25
CA GLY A 46 16.56 17.83 -11.96
C GLY A 46 17.68 16.80 -12.14
N LEU A 47 18.80 17.02 -11.47
CA LEU A 47 19.97 16.15 -11.53
C LEU A 47 20.61 16.09 -10.14
N GLU A 48 20.73 14.88 -9.61
CA GLU A 48 21.41 14.61 -8.34
C GLU A 48 22.50 13.55 -8.54
N ARG A 49 23.66 13.77 -7.91
CA ARG A 49 24.83 12.88 -7.98
C ARG A 49 25.19 12.47 -6.56
N ASP A 50 25.17 11.17 -6.29
CA ASP A 50 25.61 10.59 -5.03
C ASP A 50 26.58 9.44 -5.28
N GLY A 51 27.88 9.75 -5.26
CA GLY A 51 28.94 8.79 -5.55
C GLY A 51 28.77 8.14 -6.93
N ASP A 52 28.55 6.82 -6.94
CA ASP A 52 28.34 6.03 -8.16
C ASP A 52 26.89 5.98 -8.64
N GLN A 53 26.00 6.78 -8.04
CA GLN A 53 24.59 6.89 -8.38
C GLN A 53 24.27 8.24 -9.04
N LEU A 54 23.48 8.18 -10.12
CA LEU A 54 22.97 9.36 -10.82
C LEU A 54 21.44 9.30 -10.87
N THR A 55 20.77 10.34 -10.36
CA THR A 55 19.31 10.51 -10.47
C THR A 55 19.01 11.64 -11.45
N LEU A 56 18.18 11.36 -12.45
CA LEU A 56 17.77 12.30 -13.49
C LEU A 56 16.24 12.46 -13.51
N ASP A 57 15.76 13.68 -13.32
CA ASP A 57 14.37 14.05 -13.61
C ASP A 57 14.30 14.59 -15.04
N LEU A 58 13.50 13.96 -15.89
CA LEU A 58 13.47 14.23 -17.32
C LEU A 58 12.04 14.54 -17.79
N ARG A 59 11.92 15.49 -18.72
CA ARG A 59 10.68 15.74 -19.48
C ARG A 59 10.87 15.32 -20.93
N LEU A 60 10.54 14.08 -21.24
CA LEU A 60 10.75 13.49 -22.57
C LEU A 60 9.54 13.74 -23.50
N PRO A 61 9.74 13.84 -24.83
CA PRO A 61 8.67 13.84 -25.83
C PRO A 61 7.75 12.60 -25.74
N ALA A 62 6.48 12.73 -26.14
CA ALA A 62 5.46 11.67 -26.01
C ALA A 62 5.75 10.39 -26.81
N ASP A 63 6.63 10.47 -27.80
CA ASP A 63 7.09 9.40 -28.69
C ASP A 63 8.45 8.79 -28.27
N SER A 64 9.01 9.23 -27.14
CA SER A 64 10.27 8.69 -26.61
C SER A 64 10.05 7.36 -25.89
N ASP A 65 11.02 6.45 -26.01
CA ASP A 65 11.08 5.20 -25.26
C ASP A 65 11.99 5.37 -24.03
N PRO A 66 11.43 5.51 -22.81
CA PRO A 66 12.21 5.75 -21.60
C PRO A 66 13.14 4.60 -21.22
N GLU A 67 12.75 3.35 -21.52
CA GLU A 67 13.53 2.16 -21.17
C GLU A 67 14.78 2.05 -22.05
N LEU A 68 14.63 2.31 -23.35
CA LEU A 68 15.76 2.36 -24.29
C LEU A 68 16.75 3.47 -23.91
N ILE A 69 16.25 4.67 -23.59
CA ILE A 69 17.08 5.81 -23.18
C ILE A 69 17.85 5.50 -21.89
N GLN A 70 17.19 4.89 -20.90
CA GLN A 70 17.84 4.51 -19.66
C GLN A 70 18.95 3.47 -19.90
N GLN A 71 18.70 2.48 -20.77
CA GLN A 71 19.68 1.45 -21.12
C GLN A 71 20.91 2.04 -21.81
N GLU A 72 20.73 2.93 -22.79
CA GLU A 72 21.82 3.56 -23.53
C GLU A 72 22.65 4.52 -22.67
N LEU A 73 21.99 5.34 -21.84
CA LEU A 73 22.68 6.21 -20.88
C LEU A 73 23.50 5.39 -19.89
N ARG A 74 22.97 4.27 -19.40
CA ARG A 74 23.70 3.37 -18.51
C ARG A 74 24.96 2.83 -19.17
N GLN A 75 24.90 2.42 -20.44
CA GLN A 75 26.08 1.95 -21.16
C GLN A 75 27.14 3.04 -21.35
N ARG A 76 26.72 4.29 -21.58
CA ARG A 76 27.65 5.41 -21.81
C ARG A 76 28.24 5.98 -20.52
N LEU A 77 27.52 5.91 -19.39
CA LEU A 77 27.95 6.45 -18.11
C LEU A 77 28.70 5.43 -17.24
N HIS A 78 28.53 4.14 -17.48
CA HIS A 78 29.24 3.08 -16.76
C HIS A 78 30.78 3.18 -16.82
N PRO A 79 31.41 3.49 -17.99
CA PRO A 79 32.86 3.71 -18.07
C PRO A 79 33.36 4.91 -17.26
N HIS A 80 32.47 5.81 -16.85
CA HIS A 80 32.78 7.01 -16.08
C HIS A 80 32.46 6.85 -14.58
N GLY A 81 32.25 5.63 -14.10
CA GLY A 81 32.12 5.34 -12.66
C GLY A 81 30.69 5.43 -12.11
N ILE A 82 29.68 5.60 -12.97
CA ILE A 82 28.26 5.53 -12.56
C ILE A 82 27.78 4.08 -12.67
N LYS A 83 27.47 3.45 -11.53
CA LYS A 83 26.98 2.06 -11.47
C LYS A 83 25.45 1.99 -11.55
N THR A 84 24.77 3.00 -11.03
CA THR A 84 23.31 3.03 -10.92
C THR A 84 22.75 4.34 -11.48
N ILE A 85 21.70 4.24 -12.30
CA ILE A 85 20.99 5.39 -12.83
C ILE A 85 19.50 5.26 -12.51
N HIS A 86 18.95 6.26 -11.84
CA HIS A 86 17.53 6.41 -11.59
C HIS A 86 16.97 7.50 -12.51
N MET A 87 15.94 7.19 -13.29
CA MET A 87 15.29 8.14 -14.19
C MET A 87 13.82 8.33 -13.81
N ASN A 88 13.44 9.56 -13.50
CA ASN A 88 12.04 9.95 -13.29
C ASN A 88 11.56 10.71 -14.53
N VAL A 89 10.78 10.03 -15.38
CA VAL A 89 10.35 10.60 -16.66
C VAL A 89 8.92 11.13 -16.59
N ARG A 90 8.72 12.36 -17.05
CA ARG A 90 7.39 12.95 -17.32
C ARG A 90 7.17 13.07 -18.82
N LEU A 91 6.20 12.31 -19.35
CA LEU A 91 5.75 12.43 -20.74
C LEU A 91 4.59 13.44 -20.84
N PRO A 92 4.58 14.36 -21.82
CA PRO A 92 3.43 15.21 -22.08
C PRO A 92 2.25 14.36 -22.56
N ALA A 93 1.05 14.65 -22.05
CA ALA A 93 -0.17 13.99 -22.50
C ALA A 93 -0.34 14.16 -24.02
N SER A 94 -0.59 13.06 -24.72
CA SER A 94 -0.86 13.06 -26.16
C SER A 94 -2.06 13.95 -26.47
N ALA A 95 -1.79 15.14 -27.01
CA ALA A 95 -2.78 15.97 -27.67
C ALA A 95 -3.03 15.40 -29.08
N LYS A 96 -3.70 14.25 -29.16
CA LYS A 96 -4.36 13.78 -30.38
C LYS A 96 -5.83 13.57 -30.07
N GLY A 97 -6.61 14.62 -30.36
CA GLY A 97 -8.06 14.56 -30.29
C GLY A 97 -8.83 15.85 -30.54
N ALA A 98 -8.30 16.88 -31.21
CA ALA A 98 -9.14 17.92 -31.83
C ALA A 98 -8.36 18.81 -32.80
N GLY A 99 -8.82 18.86 -34.07
CA GLY A 99 -8.71 20.06 -34.88
C GLY A 99 -7.97 19.95 -36.21
N ALA A 100 -8.63 19.42 -37.23
CA ALA A 100 -8.45 19.93 -38.59
C ALA A 100 -9.76 19.85 -39.39
N ASN A 101 -10.32 21.04 -39.66
CA ASN A 101 -11.34 21.38 -40.66
C ASN A 101 -12.68 20.62 -40.68
N LEU A 102 -13.70 21.24 -40.08
CA LEU A 102 -15.11 20.97 -40.37
C LEU A 102 -15.53 21.74 -41.64
N PRO A 103 -15.98 21.07 -42.72
CA PRO A 103 -16.74 21.72 -43.77
C PRO A 103 -18.15 22.07 -43.26
N LYS A 104 -18.57 23.31 -43.51
CA LYS A 104 -19.95 23.78 -43.33
C LYS A 104 -20.88 23.08 -44.33
N GLN A 105 -21.48 21.95 -43.94
CA GLN A 105 -22.82 21.49 -44.33
C GLN A 105 -22.95 20.00 -43.99
N MET A 106 -23.96 19.63 -43.22
CA MET A 106 -24.37 18.24 -43.08
C MET A 106 -25.07 17.78 -44.36
N PRO A 107 -24.61 16.70 -45.03
CA PRO A 107 -25.43 16.01 -46.00
C PRO A 107 -26.53 15.25 -45.25
N LYS A 108 -27.78 15.44 -45.68
CA LYS A 108 -28.92 14.65 -45.24
C LYS A 108 -28.74 13.21 -45.73
N THR A 109 -28.75 12.23 -44.83
CA THR A 109 -28.92 10.83 -45.22
C THR A 109 -30.36 10.41 -44.98
N THR A 110 -31.04 10.08 -46.07
CA THR A 110 -32.42 9.58 -46.17
C THR A 110 -32.50 8.09 -45.80
N ASP A 111 -33.64 7.73 -45.23
CA ASP A 111 -34.06 6.36 -44.94
C ASP A 111 -34.02 5.46 -46.18
N ALA A 112 -33.48 4.25 -46.01
CA ALA A 112 -33.79 3.11 -46.85
C ALA A 112 -33.60 1.81 -46.06
N MET A 113 -34.62 1.43 -45.28
CA MET A 113 -34.86 0.02 -44.96
C MET A 113 -35.71 -0.60 -46.07
N ALA A 114 -35.20 -1.65 -46.68
CA ALA A 114 -36.02 -2.70 -47.30
C ALA A 114 -35.68 -4.04 -46.60
N LYS A 115 -36.74 -4.78 -46.27
CA LYS A 115 -36.75 -6.06 -45.54
C LYS A 115 -36.45 -7.27 -46.46
N GLN A 116 -36.13 -8.39 -45.79
CA GLN A 116 -36.23 -9.84 -46.16
C GLN A 116 -34.86 -10.53 -46.16
N ASP A 117 -34.61 -11.72 -45.59
CA ASP A 117 -35.38 -12.73 -44.83
C ASP A 117 -34.37 -13.54 -43.94
N LYS A 118 -34.84 -14.23 -42.89
CA LYS A 118 -34.08 -15.22 -42.06
C LYS A 118 -33.97 -16.59 -42.82
N PRO A 119 -33.09 -17.58 -42.49
CA PRO A 119 -32.55 -17.94 -41.16
C PRO A 119 -31.11 -18.57 -41.04
N SER A 120 -30.66 -18.66 -39.77
CA SER A 120 -29.74 -19.63 -39.12
C SER A 120 -28.32 -19.88 -39.63
N GLU A 121 -27.31 -19.49 -38.83
CA GLU A 121 -26.19 -20.37 -38.43
C GLU A 121 -25.43 -19.79 -37.22
N GLN A 122 -25.01 -20.69 -36.33
CA GLN A 122 -24.32 -20.41 -35.06
C GLN A 122 -22.85 -20.03 -35.28
N ALA A 123 -22.36 -19.01 -34.57
CA ALA A 123 -20.95 -18.91 -34.22
C ALA A 123 -20.82 -18.20 -32.87
N ASN A 124 -20.28 -18.93 -31.89
CA ASN A 124 -19.87 -18.45 -30.57
C ASN A 124 -18.93 -17.24 -30.68
N THR A 125 -19.24 -16.16 -29.98
CA THR A 125 -18.25 -15.19 -29.51
C THR A 125 -18.35 -15.08 -27.99
N ASP A 126 -17.31 -15.58 -27.33
CA ASP A 126 -17.00 -15.34 -25.92
C ASP A 126 -16.85 -13.84 -25.68
N SER A 127 -17.96 -13.20 -25.35
CA SER A 127 -17.99 -11.85 -24.79
C SER A 127 -18.33 -11.98 -23.32
N GLU A 128 -17.39 -11.56 -22.45
CA GLU A 128 -17.68 -11.41 -21.03
C GLU A 128 -18.97 -10.61 -20.86
N PRO A 129 -19.94 -11.11 -20.07
CA PRO A 129 -21.22 -10.44 -19.93
C PRO A 129 -21.03 -9.06 -19.28
N PRO A 130 -21.76 -8.03 -19.74
CA PRO A 130 -21.71 -6.71 -19.11
C PRO A 130 -22.12 -6.82 -17.65
N ILE A 131 -21.35 -6.18 -16.76
CA ILE A 131 -21.62 -6.11 -15.32
C ILE A 131 -22.96 -5.37 -15.13
N THR A 132 -24.03 -6.14 -14.99
CA THR A 132 -25.43 -5.69 -14.91
C THR A 132 -25.95 -5.65 -13.47
N LYS A 133 -25.12 -6.01 -12.49
CA LYS A 133 -25.47 -5.97 -11.06
C LYS A 133 -24.68 -4.88 -10.36
N ALA A 134 -25.41 -3.98 -9.68
CA ALA A 134 -24.80 -3.04 -8.74
C ALA A 134 -23.97 -3.83 -7.70
N ALA A 135 -22.81 -3.31 -7.32
CA ALA A 135 -21.97 -3.94 -6.32
C ALA A 135 -22.77 -4.14 -5.01
N PRO A 136 -22.64 -5.30 -4.34
CA PRO A 136 -23.31 -5.53 -3.07
C PRO A 136 -22.95 -4.43 -2.08
N THR A 137 -23.92 -3.95 -1.32
CA THR A 137 -23.68 -2.98 -0.26
C THR A 137 -23.18 -3.71 0.98
N GLN A 138 -22.43 -3.01 1.84
CA GLN A 138 -21.98 -3.58 3.11
C GLN A 138 -23.11 -4.20 3.94
N ALA A 139 -24.32 -3.63 3.89
CA ALA A 139 -25.49 -4.16 4.59
C ALA A 139 -25.99 -5.51 4.03
N SER A 140 -25.75 -5.84 2.76
CA SER A 140 -26.20 -7.09 2.16
C SER A 140 -25.22 -8.26 2.34
N LEU A 141 -24.02 -8.00 2.88
CA LEU A 141 -23.03 -9.03 3.18
C LEU A 141 -23.36 -9.73 4.49
N ALA A 142 -23.40 -11.06 4.46
CA ALA A 142 -23.58 -11.89 5.65
C ALA A 142 -22.41 -11.69 6.62
N ALA A 143 -22.72 -11.46 7.89
CA ALA A 143 -21.73 -11.36 8.95
C ALA A 143 -21.01 -12.70 9.15
N HIS A 144 -19.73 -12.64 9.56
CA HIS A 144 -19.00 -13.85 9.93
C HIS A 144 -19.58 -14.42 11.25
N PRO A 145 -19.74 -15.74 11.36
CA PRO A 145 -20.36 -16.37 12.53
C PRO A 145 -19.61 -16.15 13.85
N ARG A 146 -18.30 -15.91 13.79
CA ARG A 146 -17.41 -15.84 14.97
C ARG A 146 -16.67 -14.52 15.15
N ILE A 147 -16.96 -13.52 14.32
CA ILE A 147 -16.27 -12.22 14.38
C ILE A 147 -17.32 -11.14 14.55
N ARG A 148 -17.27 -10.43 15.68
CA ARG A 148 -18.21 -9.36 15.99
C ARG A 148 -17.93 -8.09 15.18
N HIS A 149 -16.69 -7.61 15.19
CA HIS A 149 -16.27 -6.42 14.45
C HIS A 149 -15.09 -6.70 13.53
N ILE A 150 -15.13 -6.15 12.32
CA ILE A 150 -14.02 -6.19 11.38
C ILE A 150 -13.55 -4.76 11.15
N ILE A 151 -12.31 -4.48 11.54
CA ILE A 151 -11.64 -3.20 11.30
C ILE A 151 -10.62 -3.40 10.20
N VAL A 152 -10.69 -2.58 9.16
CA VAL A 152 -9.66 -2.55 8.13
C VAL A 152 -8.72 -1.38 8.37
N VAL A 153 -7.42 -1.62 8.33
CA VAL A 153 -6.41 -0.57 8.43
C VAL A 153 -5.81 -0.35 7.06
N ALA A 154 -5.96 0.87 6.55
CA ALA A 154 -5.55 1.24 5.20
C ALA A 154 -4.61 2.42 5.20
N SER A 155 -3.80 2.53 4.15
CA SER A 155 -2.98 3.70 3.86
C SER A 155 -2.95 3.98 2.38
N GLY A 156 -2.91 5.26 2.04
CA GLY A 156 -2.86 5.69 0.65
C GLY A 156 -1.53 5.38 -0.04
N LYS A 157 -0.44 5.24 0.71
CA LYS A 157 0.89 4.90 0.21
C LYS A 157 1.60 3.86 1.08
N GLY A 158 2.62 3.21 0.52
CA GLY A 158 3.55 2.37 1.27
C GLY A 158 4.47 3.20 2.18
N GLY A 159 4.97 2.59 3.26
CA GLY A 159 5.99 3.21 4.12
C GLY A 159 5.47 4.19 5.19
N VAL A 160 4.16 4.39 5.35
CA VAL A 160 3.59 5.24 6.43
C VAL A 160 3.56 4.56 7.80
N GLY A 161 4.03 3.32 7.92
CA GLY A 161 3.96 2.54 9.16
C GLY A 161 2.58 1.94 9.46
N LYS A 162 1.79 1.64 8.41
CA LYS A 162 0.48 0.98 8.49
C LYS A 162 0.55 -0.32 9.28
N SER A 163 1.34 -1.30 8.86
CA SER A 163 1.44 -2.62 9.52
C SER A 163 1.90 -2.53 10.97
N THR A 164 2.88 -1.67 11.25
CA THR A 164 3.32 -1.34 12.62
C THR A 164 2.19 -0.76 13.48
N THR A 165 1.37 0.11 12.89
CA THR A 165 0.20 0.68 13.58
C THR A 165 -0.87 -0.39 13.79
N THR A 166 -1.14 -1.20 12.78
CA THR A 166 -2.12 -2.30 12.81
C THR A 166 -1.81 -3.30 13.93
N VAL A 167 -0.56 -3.75 14.06
CA VAL A 167 -0.17 -4.72 15.09
C VAL A 167 -0.32 -4.14 16.50
N ASN A 168 0.09 -2.89 16.71
CA ASN A 168 -0.04 -2.25 18.01
C ASN A 168 -1.50 -1.93 18.36
N ILE A 169 -2.35 -1.54 17.39
CA ILE A 169 -3.79 -1.39 17.61
C ILE A 169 -4.42 -2.72 18.03
N ALA A 170 -4.08 -3.83 17.37
CA ALA A 170 -4.60 -5.14 17.72
C ALA A 170 -4.21 -5.56 19.14
N LEU A 171 -2.93 -5.39 19.50
CA LEU A 171 -2.44 -5.64 20.86
C LEU A 171 -3.08 -4.70 21.89
N ALA A 172 -3.33 -3.45 21.52
CA ALA A 172 -3.98 -2.47 22.40
C ALA A 172 -5.44 -2.86 22.67
N LEU A 173 -6.20 -3.22 21.64
CA LEU A 173 -7.56 -3.75 21.79
C LEU A 173 -7.58 -5.01 22.66
N GLN A 174 -6.59 -5.90 22.51
CA GLN A 174 -6.44 -7.08 23.36
C GLN A 174 -6.16 -6.70 24.82
N LYS A 175 -5.29 -5.71 25.08
CA LYS A 175 -5.03 -5.18 26.43
C LYS A 175 -6.26 -4.54 27.08
N LEU A 176 -7.19 -4.01 26.28
CA LEU A 176 -8.50 -3.53 26.75
C LEU A 176 -9.48 -4.67 27.10
N GLY A 177 -9.07 -5.94 26.96
CA GLY A 177 -9.83 -7.12 27.37
C GLY A 177 -10.57 -7.82 26.23
N ASN A 178 -10.33 -7.43 24.98
CA ASN A 178 -11.01 -8.00 23.83
C ASN A 178 -10.30 -9.25 23.27
N ARG A 179 -11.08 -10.15 22.67
CA ARG A 179 -10.54 -11.26 21.86
C ARG A 179 -10.25 -10.73 20.47
N VAL A 180 -8.98 -10.71 20.09
CA VAL A 180 -8.53 -10.05 18.86
C VAL A 180 -7.83 -11.02 17.93
N GLY A 181 -8.21 -10.97 16.66
CA GLY A 181 -7.46 -11.59 15.57
C GLY A 181 -6.84 -10.55 14.65
N VAL A 182 -5.79 -10.95 13.94
CA VAL A 182 -5.13 -10.14 12.92
C VAL A 182 -5.03 -10.93 11.62
N LEU A 183 -5.42 -10.29 10.52
CA LEU A 183 -5.24 -10.83 9.18
C LEU A 183 -4.35 -9.89 8.36
N ASP A 184 -3.16 -10.35 8.01
CA ASP A 184 -2.27 -9.64 7.10
C ASP A 184 -2.66 -9.92 5.64
N ALA A 185 -3.22 -8.91 4.98
CA ALA A 185 -3.63 -8.97 3.58
C ALA A 185 -2.61 -8.30 2.65
N ASP A 186 -1.47 -7.82 3.16
CA ASP A 186 -0.43 -7.22 2.33
C ASP A 186 0.44 -8.29 1.67
N ILE A 187 0.06 -8.66 0.45
CA ILE A 187 0.75 -9.70 -0.29
C ILE A 187 2.12 -9.28 -0.84
N TYR A 188 2.37 -7.99 -0.95
CA TYR A 188 3.60 -7.46 -1.54
C TYR A 188 4.71 -7.28 -0.49
N GLY A 189 4.32 -7.16 0.78
CA GLY A 189 5.26 -7.06 1.89
C GLY A 189 4.66 -7.58 3.19
N PRO A 190 4.29 -8.88 3.26
CA PRO A 190 3.74 -9.45 4.48
C PRO A 190 4.79 -9.33 5.58
N SER A 191 4.44 -8.64 6.65
CA SER A 191 5.39 -8.27 7.71
C SER A 191 4.89 -8.66 9.09
N MET A 192 3.59 -8.95 9.24
CA MET A 192 2.97 -9.27 10.53
C MET A 192 3.62 -10.44 11.26
N PRO A 193 3.96 -11.58 10.62
CA PRO A 193 4.60 -12.68 11.33
C PRO A 193 5.93 -12.29 11.98
N THR A 194 6.74 -11.48 11.28
CA THR A 194 8.02 -10.96 11.81
C THR A 194 7.78 -9.96 12.93
N MET A 195 6.84 -9.03 12.75
CA MET A 195 6.51 -8.01 13.77
C MET A 195 5.96 -8.61 15.06
N LEU A 196 5.44 -9.83 15.01
CA LEU A 196 4.92 -10.59 16.15
C LEU A 196 5.84 -11.72 16.61
N GLY A 197 7.07 -11.82 16.10
CA GLY A 197 8.04 -12.82 16.54
C GLY A 197 7.68 -14.27 16.19
N VAL A 198 6.79 -14.49 15.21
CA VAL A 198 6.28 -15.80 14.80
C VAL A 198 6.55 -16.12 13.32
N ALA A 199 7.55 -15.48 12.72
CA ALA A 199 7.89 -15.67 11.30
C ALA A 199 8.22 -17.12 10.92
N ASP A 200 8.77 -17.90 11.85
CA ASP A 200 9.10 -19.32 11.64
C ASP A 200 7.91 -20.26 11.87
N VAL A 201 6.76 -19.74 12.29
CA VAL A 201 5.56 -20.53 12.59
C VAL A 201 4.62 -20.52 11.39
N LYS A 202 4.44 -21.69 10.77
CA LYS A 202 3.47 -21.87 9.68
C LYS A 202 2.10 -22.25 10.25
N PRO A 203 0.99 -21.70 9.71
CA PRO A 203 -0.35 -22.15 10.08
C PRO A 203 -0.55 -23.61 9.69
N GLN A 204 -1.21 -24.35 10.55
CA GLN A 204 -1.58 -25.74 10.28
C GLN A 204 -2.91 -25.76 9.52
N LEU A 205 -3.14 -26.86 8.80
CA LEU A 205 -4.43 -27.14 8.17
C LEU A 205 -5.10 -28.29 8.91
N GLU A 206 -6.28 -28.04 9.47
CA GLU A 206 -7.11 -29.04 10.14
C GLU A 206 -8.49 -29.05 9.48
N ASN A 207 -8.95 -30.21 9.02
CA ASN A 207 -10.25 -30.37 8.34
C ASN A 207 -10.46 -29.35 7.21
N GLU A 208 -9.44 -29.14 6.36
CA GLU A 208 -9.43 -28.17 5.26
C GLU A 208 -9.58 -26.68 5.69
N GLN A 209 -9.44 -26.39 6.99
CA GLN A 209 -9.43 -25.03 7.52
C GLN A 209 -8.05 -24.69 8.10
N PHE A 210 -7.63 -23.44 7.92
CA PHE A 210 -6.43 -22.92 8.56
C PHE A 210 -6.66 -22.78 10.07
N VAL A 211 -5.73 -23.29 10.86
CA VAL A 211 -5.62 -22.97 12.28
C VAL A 211 -4.79 -21.69 12.38
N PRO A 212 -5.37 -20.59 12.89
CA PRO A 212 -4.61 -19.34 13.05
C PRO A 212 -3.45 -19.54 14.02
N VAL A 213 -2.32 -18.91 13.72
CA VAL A 213 -1.13 -18.92 14.56
C VAL A 213 -1.42 -18.11 15.81
N ASP A 214 -1.15 -18.67 16.99
CA ASP A 214 -1.18 -17.90 18.24
C ASP A 214 0.07 -17.00 18.31
N ALA A 215 -0.17 -15.69 18.27
CA ALA A 215 0.85 -14.67 18.36
C ALA A 215 0.57 -13.78 19.57
N HIS A 216 1.12 -14.15 20.73
CA HIS A 216 0.90 -13.44 22.00
C HIS A 216 -0.60 -13.33 22.37
N GLY A 217 -1.38 -14.39 22.14
CA GLY A 217 -2.82 -14.43 22.38
C GLY A 217 -3.66 -13.79 21.27
N LEU A 218 -3.03 -13.27 20.21
CA LEU A 218 -3.74 -12.87 18.99
C LEU A 218 -3.89 -14.09 18.09
N ALA A 219 -5.09 -14.32 17.56
CA ALA A 219 -5.27 -15.24 16.45
C ALA A 219 -4.74 -14.58 15.17
N MET A 220 -3.59 -15.01 14.67
CA MET A 220 -2.91 -14.38 13.53
C MET A 220 -2.94 -15.27 12.30
N LEU A 221 -3.19 -14.64 11.16
CA LEU A 221 -2.98 -15.27 9.86
C LEU A 221 -2.38 -14.24 8.90
N SER A 222 -1.50 -14.68 8.02
CA SER A 222 -0.92 -13.82 6.99
C SER A 222 -1.01 -14.49 5.63
N ILE A 223 -1.32 -13.70 4.60
CA ILE A 223 -1.22 -14.13 3.21
C ILE A 223 0.20 -14.53 2.82
N GLY A 224 1.20 -13.97 3.52
CA GLY A 224 2.60 -14.40 3.45
C GLY A 224 2.78 -15.89 3.77
N SER A 225 1.91 -16.47 4.59
CA SER A 225 1.97 -17.89 4.96
C SER A 225 1.55 -18.84 3.83
N LEU A 226 0.85 -18.32 2.82
CA LEU A 226 0.49 -19.05 1.59
C LEU A 226 1.57 -18.90 0.49
N LEU A 227 2.55 -18.03 0.71
CA LEU A 227 3.71 -17.92 -0.17
C LEU A 227 4.62 -19.10 0.16
N ASP A 228 4.58 -20.16 -0.65
CA ASP A 228 5.55 -21.23 -0.53
C ASP A 228 6.97 -20.66 -0.63
N SER A 229 7.87 -21.17 0.22
CA SER A 229 9.30 -20.82 0.27
C SER A 229 10.09 -21.26 -0.97
N ASP A 230 9.42 -21.83 -1.97
CA ASP A 230 10.03 -22.26 -3.22
C ASP A 230 9.98 -21.13 -4.24
N ASN A 231 11.17 -20.75 -4.71
CA ASN A 231 11.63 -19.78 -5.71
C ASN A 231 10.81 -19.61 -7.03
N THR A 232 9.51 -19.88 -7.03
CA THR A 232 8.61 -19.70 -8.16
C THR A 232 7.90 -18.36 -7.99
N PRO A 233 8.19 -17.35 -8.83
CA PRO A 233 7.46 -16.09 -8.81
C PRO A 233 6.01 -16.34 -9.22
N VAL A 234 5.13 -16.60 -8.26
CA VAL A 234 3.69 -16.62 -8.51
C VAL A 234 3.27 -15.18 -8.73
N ALA A 235 2.76 -14.86 -9.92
CA ALA A 235 2.17 -13.56 -10.19
C ALA A 235 0.88 -13.40 -9.37
N TRP A 236 0.99 -12.78 -8.19
CA TRP A 236 -0.09 -12.48 -7.25
C TRP A 236 -0.96 -11.31 -7.71
N ARG A 237 -1.48 -11.34 -8.95
CA ARG A 237 -2.29 -10.26 -9.50
C ARG A 237 -3.79 -10.58 -9.50
N GLY A 238 -4.59 -9.55 -9.20
CA GLY A 238 -6.05 -9.49 -9.32
C GLY A 238 -6.76 -10.70 -8.67
N PRO A 239 -7.36 -11.62 -9.46
CA PRO A 239 -8.21 -12.69 -8.93
C PRO A 239 -7.53 -13.65 -7.96
N LYS A 240 -6.22 -13.94 -8.12
CA LYS A 240 -5.51 -14.89 -7.25
C LYS A 240 -5.30 -14.33 -5.84
N ALA A 241 -4.86 -13.08 -5.73
CA ALA A 241 -4.66 -12.42 -4.44
C ALA A 241 -5.99 -12.23 -3.71
N THR A 242 -7.03 -11.80 -4.44
CA THR A 242 -8.40 -11.75 -3.93
C THR A 242 -8.90 -13.13 -3.47
N GLY A 243 -8.67 -14.18 -4.26
CA GLY A 243 -9.08 -15.54 -3.91
C GLY A 243 -8.40 -16.02 -2.62
N ALA A 244 -7.09 -15.82 -2.51
CA ALA A 244 -6.33 -16.14 -1.31
C ALA A 244 -6.80 -15.37 -0.08
N LEU A 245 -7.07 -14.06 -0.20
CA LEU A 245 -7.65 -13.27 0.89
C LEU A 245 -9.00 -13.84 1.34
N MET A 246 -9.89 -14.15 0.40
CA MET A 246 -11.20 -14.74 0.74
C MET A 246 -11.06 -16.14 1.32
N GLN A 247 -10.04 -16.89 0.92
CA GLN A 247 -9.72 -18.20 1.48
C GLN A 247 -9.27 -18.06 2.95
N LEU A 248 -8.31 -17.18 3.23
CA LEU A 248 -7.83 -16.89 4.58
C LEU A 248 -8.93 -16.33 5.49
N TYR A 249 -9.86 -15.57 4.93
CA TYR A 249 -10.98 -15.06 5.71
C TYR A 249 -12.04 -16.14 6.01
N ASN A 250 -12.49 -16.90 4.99
CA ASN A 250 -13.60 -17.84 5.12
C ASN A 250 -13.20 -19.26 5.59
N GLN A 251 -11.99 -19.71 5.23
CA GLN A 251 -11.49 -21.06 5.52
C GLN A 251 -10.51 -21.06 6.68
N THR A 252 -10.66 -20.15 7.63
CA THR A 252 -9.88 -20.13 8.86
C THR A 252 -10.77 -20.44 10.02
N ASN A 253 -10.30 -21.33 10.89
CA ASN A 253 -10.96 -21.69 12.13
C ASN A 253 -10.76 -20.58 13.18
N TRP A 254 -11.26 -19.37 12.89
CA TRP A 254 -11.19 -18.24 13.81
C TRP A 254 -11.85 -18.63 15.14
N PRO A 255 -11.22 -18.30 16.29
CA PRO A 255 -11.92 -18.38 17.57
C PRO A 255 -13.04 -17.34 17.60
N GLN A 256 -13.80 -17.28 18.69
CA GLN A 256 -14.75 -16.19 18.91
C GLN A 256 -13.96 -14.89 19.12
N LEU A 257 -14.10 -13.95 18.19
CA LEU A 257 -13.38 -12.68 18.17
C LEU A 257 -14.34 -11.51 18.37
N ASP A 258 -13.96 -10.59 19.25
CA ASP A 258 -14.60 -9.29 19.37
C ASP A 258 -14.14 -8.38 18.22
N TYR A 259 -12.87 -8.48 17.83
CA TYR A 259 -12.30 -7.75 16.70
C TYR A 259 -11.43 -8.64 15.81
N LEU A 260 -11.62 -8.54 14.49
CA LEU A 260 -10.62 -8.91 13.49
C LEU A 260 -10.06 -7.63 12.88
N VAL A 261 -8.75 -7.39 13.06
CA VAL A 261 -8.05 -6.26 12.46
C VAL A 261 -7.34 -6.74 11.19
N ILE A 262 -7.65 -6.12 10.05
CA ILE A 262 -7.10 -6.52 8.75
C ILE A 262 -6.10 -5.46 8.28
N ASP A 263 -4.85 -5.88 8.05
CA ASP A 263 -3.82 -5.02 7.47
C ASP A 263 -3.93 -5.03 5.94
N MET A 264 -4.44 -3.94 5.35
CA MET A 264 -4.66 -3.90 3.90
C MET A 264 -3.35 -3.68 3.14
N PRO A 265 -3.19 -4.15 1.90
CA PRO A 265 -2.08 -3.72 1.05
C PRO A 265 -2.13 -2.20 0.82
N PRO A 266 -1.01 -1.51 0.53
CA PRO A 266 -1.01 -0.06 0.31
C PRO A 266 -1.74 0.34 -0.98
N GLY A 267 -2.21 1.59 -1.03
CA GLY A 267 -2.79 2.21 -2.24
C GLY A 267 -4.32 2.23 -2.24
N THR A 268 -4.92 2.15 -3.41
CA THR A 268 -6.38 2.01 -3.63
C THR A 268 -6.66 0.99 -4.74
N GLY A 269 -5.88 -0.09 -4.78
CA GLY A 269 -5.94 -1.12 -5.84
C GLY A 269 -7.10 -2.11 -5.70
N ASP A 270 -7.21 -3.03 -6.65
CA ASP A 270 -8.33 -3.98 -6.79
C ASP A 270 -8.57 -4.86 -5.55
N ILE A 271 -7.52 -5.22 -4.80
CA ILE A 271 -7.62 -6.02 -3.56
C ILE A 271 -8.40 -5.24 -2.50
N GLN A 272 -8.13 -3.94 -2.36
CA GLN A 272 -8.82 -3.12 -1.36
C GLN A 272 -10.30 -2.96 -1.69
N LEU A 273 -10.61 -2.69 -2.96
CA LEU A 273 -12.00 -2.59 -3.42
C LEU A 273 -12.73 -3.92 -3.24
N THR A 274 -12.08 -5.03 -3.57
CA THR A 274 -12.72 -6.35 -3.43
C THR A 274 -12.96 -6.71 -1.97
N LEU A 275 -11.99 -6.44 -1.08
CA LEU A 275 -12.17 -6.61 0.36
C LEU A 275 -13.36 -5.78 0.84
N ALA A 276 -13.40 -4.51 0.44
CA ALA A 276 -14.46 -3.58 0.76
C ALA A 276 -15.84 -3.97 0.18
N GLN A 277 -15.90 -4.87 -0.80
CA GLN A 277 -17.15 -5.36 -1.40
C GLN A 277 -17.56 -6.76 -0.95
N ARG A 278 -16.64 -7.57 -0.40
CA ARG A 278 -16.89 -8.99 -0.08
C ARG A 278 -16.80 -9.32 1.39
N ILE A 279 -16.08 -8.52 2.17
CA ILE A 279 -15.97 -8.69 3.62
C ILE A 279 -16.95 -7.69 4.29
N PRO A 280 -17.78 -8.14 5.26
CA PRO A 280 -18.70 -7.30 6.02
C PRO A 280 -17.95 -6.40 7.02
N VAL A 281 -17.18 -5.45 6.51
CA VAL A 281 -16.34 -4.53 7.30
C VAL A 281 -17.22 -3.65 8.19
N THR A 282 -16.85 -3.53 9.47
CA THR A 282 -17.53 -2.65 10.43
C THR A 282 -17.06 -1.21 10.29
N GLY A 283 -15.77 -0.99 10.05
CA GLY A 283 -15.24 0.32 9.73
C GLY A 283 -13.76 0.31 9.35
N ALA A 284 -13.30 1.44 8.83
CA ALA A 284 -11.93 1.63 8.35
C ALA A 284 -11.15 2.62 9.23
N VAL A 285 -9.88 2.32 9.48
CA VAL A 285 -8.90 3.24 10.09
C VAL A 285 -7.90 3.64 9.01
N ILE A 286 -7.71 4.94 8.82
CA ILE A 286 -6.77 5.47 7.82
C ILE A 286 -5.47 5.88 8.50
N VAL A 287 -4.36 5.28 8.10
CA VAL A 287 -3.02 5.64 8.57
C VAL A 287 -2.37 6.57 7.55
N THR A 288 -1.90 7.73 8.02
CA THR A 288 -1.20 8.74 7.20
C THR A 288 0.03 9.28 7.92
N THR A 289 0.77 10.17 7.27
CA THR A 289 1.82 10.99 7.90
C THR A 289 1.53 12.48 7.64
N PRO A 290 2.14 13.42 8.39
CA PRO A 290 1.90 14.85 8.18
C PRO A 290 2.34 15.38 6.79
N GLN A 291 3.12 14.59 6.05
CA GLN A 291 3.63 14.96 4.73
C GLN A 291 2.49 15.16 3.73
N HIS A 292 2.50 16.28 3.01
CA HIS A 292 1.45 16.64 2.06
C HIS A 292 1.11 15.54 1.03
N ILE A 293 2.12 14.82 0.51
CA ILE A 293 1.89 13.72 -0.44
C ILE A 293 1.12 12.57 0.21
N ALA A 294 1.44 12.22 1.47
CA ALA A 294 0.72 11.19 2.20
C ALA A 294 -0.75 11.56 2.40
N LEU A 295 -1.04 12.86 2.59
CA LEU A 295 -2.39 13.36 2.79
C LEU A 295 -3.27 13.15 1.57
N LEU A 296 -2.76 13.47 0.38
CA LEU A 296 -3.50 13.25 -0.88
C LEU A 296 -3.88 11.78 -1.07
N ASP A 297 -3.02 10.85 -0.65
CA ASP A 297 -3.33 9.43 -0.78
C ASP A 297 -4.27 8.95 0.33
N ALA A 298 -4.17 9.49 1.54
CA ALA A 298 -5.13 9.22 2.61
C ALA A 298 -6.54 9.72 2.25
N GLN A 299 -6.67 10.88 1.59
CA GLN A 299 -7.93 11.39 1.04
C GLN A 299 -8.57 10.39 0.05
N LYS A 300 -7.79 9.86 -0.90
CA LYS A 300 -8.26 8.82 -1.83
C LYS A 300 -8.74 7.57 -1.09
N GLY A 301 -8.04 7.17 -0.03
CA GLY A 301 -8.43 6.07 0.85
C GLY A 301 -9.82 6.30 1.47
N VAL A 302 -10.04 7.48 2.07
CA VAL A 302 -11.35 7.86 2.63
C VAL A 302 -12.44 7.85 1.56
N GLU A 303 -12.18 8.41 0.38
CA GLU A 303 -13.13 8.43 -0.73
C GLU A 303 -13.50 7.03 -1.23
N MET A 304 -12.54 6.10 -1.28
CA MET A 304 -12.79 4.71 -1.63
C MET A 304 -13.77 4.06 -0.65
N PHE A 305 -13.53 4.21 0.66
CA PHE A 305 -14.43 3.64 1.67
C PHE A 305 -15.82 4.25 1.63
N ASN A 306 -15.92 5.57 1.43
CA ASN A 306 -17.19 6.27 1.23
C ASN A 306 -17.96 5.71 0.01
N LYS A 307 -17.29 5.46 -1.13
CA LYS A 307 -17.90 4.84 -2.31
C LYS A 307 -18.39 3.41 -2.06
N THR A 308 -17.76 2.69 -1.14
CA THR A 308 -18.16 1.32 -0.75
C THR A 308 -19.11 1.29 0.46
N ASN A 309 -19.55 2.44 0.96
CA ASN A 309 -20.37 2.57 2.17
C ASN A 309 -19.76 1.89 3.40
N ILE A 310 -18.43 1.93 3.53
CA ILE A 310 -17.72 1.55 4.75
C ILE A 310 -17.47 2.81 5.56
N PRO A 311 -17.90 2.87 6.84
CA PRO A 311 -17.66 4.04 7.67
C PRO A 311 -16.19 4.12 8.03
N VAL A 312 -15.60 5.31 7.89
CA VAL A 312 -14.26 5.59 8.38
C VAL A 312 -14.36 5.91 9.87
N LEU A 313 -13.80 5.03 10.70
CA LEU A 313 -13.78 5.18 12.16
C LEU A 313 -12.91 6.34 12.60
N GLY A 314 -11.89 6.67 11.81
CA GLY A 314 -11.05 7.84 12.00
C GLY A 314 -9.68 7.74 11.34
N VAL A 315 -8.86 8.76 11.57
CA VAL A 315 -7.51 8.89 11.02
C VAL A 315 -6.48 8.74 12.13
N VAL A 316 -5.42 7.99 11.88
CA VAL A 316 -4.21 7.94 12.71
C VAL A 316 -3.09 8.64 11.95
N GLU A 317 -2.54 9.69 12.55
CA GLU A 317 -1.36 10.37 12.01
C GLU A 317 -0.10 9.77 12.61
N ASN A 318 0.65 9.02 11.82
CA ASN A 318 1.92 8.43 12.24
C ASN A 318 3.09 9.39 11.95
N MET A 319 4.18 9.21 12.68
CA MET A 319 5.39 10.02 12.55
C MET A 319 5.14 11.53 12.74
N ALA A 320 4.24 11.89 13.66
CA ALA A 320 3.80 13.26 13.88
C ALA A 320 4.90 14.13 14.51
N LEU A 321 5.58 13.59 15.52
CA LEU A 321 6.62 14.30 16.28
C LEU A 321 7.85 13.42 16.49
N HIS A 322 9.03 14.01 16.41
CA HIS A 322 10.28 13.39 16.78
C HIS A 322 10.87 14.09 18.00
N THR A 323 11.31 13.34 19.00
CA THR A 323 12.06 13.88 20.14
C THR A 323 13.51 13.41 20.05
N CYS A 324 14.44 14.35 19.94
CA CYS A 324 15.86 14.07 19.82
C CYS A 324 16.37 13.38 21.10
N SER A 325 17.02 12.23 20.94
CA SER A 325 17.55 11.45 22.06
C SER A 325 18.72 12.11 22.80
N ASN A 326 19.38 13.10 22.18
CA ASN A 326 20.54 13.77 22.75
C ASN A 326 20.18 15.08 23.48
N CYS A 327 19.28 15.89 22.93
CA CYS A 327 18.93 17.21 23.48
C CYS A 327 17.48 17.34 23.95
N HIS A 328 16.65 16.30 23.78
CA HIS A 328 15.23 16.27 24.12
C HIS A 328 14.37 17.33 23.41
N HIS A 329 14.89 17.98 22.37
CA HIS A 329 14.09 18.85 21.52
C HIS A 329 13.06 18.04 20.74
N THR A 330 11.81 18.46 20.80
CA THR A 330 10.71 17.86 20.03
C THR A 330 10.40 18.73 18.82
N GLU A 331 10.40 18.12 17.64
CA GLU A 331 10.13 18.79 16.38
C GLU A 331 9.22 17.94 15.47
N ALA A 332 8.50 18.62 14.59
CA ALA A 332 7.60 18.01 13.61
C ALA A 332 8.30 17.90 12.25
N ILE A 333 9.24 16.95 12.13
CA ILE A 333 10.14 16.82 10.95
C ILE A 333 9.35 16.69 9.63
N PHE A 334 8.16 16.11 9.69
CA PHE A 334 7.32 15.86 8.52
C PHE A 334 6.19 16.86 8.32
N GLY A 335 6.12 17.92 9.14
CA GLY A 335 5.02 18.89 9.16
C GLY A 335 4.03 18.65 10.29
N ILE A 336 3.03 19.53 10.41
CA ILE A 336 2.05 19.55 11.50
C ILE A 336 0.64 19.53 10.91
N GLY A 337 -0.28 18.81 11.57
CA GLY A 337 -1.72 18.92 11.35
C GLY A 337 -2.24 18.26 10.08
N GLY A 338 -1.47 17.35 9.47
CA GLY A 338 -1.90 16.70 8.23
C GLY A 338 -3.11 15.78 8.44
N GLY A 339 -3.06 14.94 9.48
CA GLY A 339 -4.17 14.07 9.89
C GLY A 339 -5.36 14.86 10.42
N GLU A 340 -5.12 15.96 11.14
CA GLU A 340 -6.15 16.89 11.63
C GLU A 340 -6.93 17.50 10.47
N LEU A 341 -6.24 17.98 9.43
CA LEU A 341 -6.87 18.52 8.23
C LEU A 341 -7.78 17.50 7.54
N ILE A 342 -7.35 16.23 7.43
CA ILE A 342 -8.18 15.18 6.83
C ILE A 342 -9.38 14.87 7.73
N ALA A 343 -9.15 14.76 9.04
CA ALA A 343 -10.19 14.50 10.01
C ALA A 343 -11.30 15.56 9.94
N GLU A 344 -10.93 16.84 9.90
CA GLU A 344 -11.86 17.96 9.73
C GLU A 344 -12.56 17.92 8.37
N GLN A 345 -11.81 17.78 7.27
CA GLN A 345 -12.36 17.80 5.91
C GLN A 345 -13.44 16.73 5.71
N TYR A 346 -13.22 15.53 6.23
CA TYR A 346 -14.14 14.40 6.06
C TYR A 346 -15.07 14.18 7.26
N HIS A 347 -15.01 15.04 8.27
CA HIS A 347 -15.84 14.97 9.48
C HIS A 347 -15.69 13.61 10.20
N VAL A 348 -14.46 13.11 10.27
CA VAL A 348 -14.10 11.86 10.97
C VAL A 348 -13.16 12.20 12.13
N PRO A 349 -13.10 11.41 13.21
CA PRO A 349 -12.24 11.74 14.32
C PRO A 349 -10.76 11.49 13.99
N LEU A 350 -9.89 12.33 14.56
CA LEU A 350 -8.47 11.99 14.70
C LEU A 350 -8.34 11.03 15.89
N LEU A 351 -7.97 9.78 15.61
CA LEU A 351 -7.86 8.72 16.62
C LEU A 351 -6.59 8.86 17.46
N GLY A 352 -5.54 9.44 16.89
CA GLY A 352 -4.31 9.74 17.60
C GLY A 352 -3.17 10.16 16.68
N GLN A 353 -2.14 10.73 17.31
CA GLN A 353 -0.88 11.12 16.70
C GLN A 353 0.23 10.27 17.31
N LEU A 354 0.95 9.53 16.47
CA LEU A 354 2.01 8.62 16.90
C LEU A 354 3.38 9.26 16.65
N PRO A 355 4.33 9.14 17.60
CA PRO A 355 5.65 9.74 17.45
C PRO A 355 6.54 8.95 16.47
N LEU A 356 7.49 9.64 15.84
CA LEU A 356 8.63 9.03 15.15
C LEU A 356 9.73 8.72 16.16
N ALA A 357 9.75 7.47 16.64
CA ALA A 357 10.73 7.02 17.62
C ALA A 357 11.46 5.75 17.17
N SER A 358 12.78 5.73 17.38
CA SER A 358 13.62 4.57 17.08
C SER A 358 13.27 3.35 17.94
N GLY A 359 12.73 3.58 19.15
CA GLY A 359 12.23 2.53 20.04
C GLY A 359 11.11 1.72 19.41
N ILE A 360 10.12 2.36 18.79
CA ILE A 360 9.01 1.68 18.10
C ILE A 360 9.56 0.72 17.03
N ARG A 361 10.46 1.20 16.16
CA ARG A 361 11.12 0.37 15.15
C ARG A 361 11.89 -0.79 15.79
N ALA A 362 12.73 -0.49 16.78
CA ALA A 362 13.60 -1.50 17.40
C ALA A 362 12.81 -2.62 18.10
N GLN A 363 11.65 -2.31 18.66
CA GLN A 363 10.77 -3.26 19.32
C GLN A 363 10.00 -4.13 18.32
N VAL A 364 9.48 -3.52 17.25
CA VAL A 364 8.83 -4.24 16.15
C VAL A 364 9.81 -5.17 15.42
N ASP A 365 11.05 -4.74 15.18
CA ASP A 365 12.09 -5.56 14.55
C ASP A 365 12.49 -6.79 15.39
N LYS A 366 12.29 -6.74 16.70
CA LYS A 366 12.50 -7.88 17.61
C LYS A 366 11.29 -8.81 17.71
N GLY A 367 10.17 -8.47 17.08
CA GLY A 367 8.92 -9.20 17.25
C GLY A 367 8.18 -8.87 18.55
N GLU A 368 8.53 -7.77 19.24
CA GLU A 368 7.93 -7.35 20.50
C GLU A 368 7.35 -5.93 20.38
N PRO A 369 6.23 -5.69 19.66
CA PRO A 369 5.71 -4.35 19.42
C PRO A 369 5.50 -3.55 20.72
N SER A 370 5.58 -2.22 20.64
CA SER A 370 5.54 -1.31 21.78
C SER A 370 4.46 -1.59 22.81
N VAL A 371 3.23 -1.93 22.37
CA VAL A 371 2.14 -2.29 23.28
C VAL A 371 2.45 -3.57 24.05
N LEU A 372 2.99 -4.60 23.40
CA LEU A 372 3.40 -5.85 24.06
C LEU A 372 4.56 -5.61 25.03
N ALA A 373 5.60 -4.90 24.57
CA ALA A 373 6.75 -4.54 25.38
C ALA A 373 6.41 -3.61 26.56
N ASN A 374 5.23 -2.97 26.53
CA ASN A 374 4.77 -2.01 27.52
C ASN A 374 5.77 -0.86 27.72
N ASP A 375 6.33 -0.37 26.60
CA ASP A 375 7.26 0.74 26.59
C ASP A 375 6.55 2.11 26.69
N GLU A 376 7.31 3.19 26.63
CA GLU A 376 6.78 4.56 26.70
C GLU A 376 5.81 4.91 25.56
N PHE A 377 5.83 4.16 24.45
CA PHE A 377 4.98 4.40 23.27
C PHE A 377 3.66 3.63 23.33
N ALA A 378 3.54 2.63 24.20
CA ALA A 378 2.33 1.80 24.34
C ALA A 378 1.06 2.63 24.58
N SER A 379 1.17 3.70 25.37
CA SER A 379 0.04 4.58 25.74
C SER A 379 -0.60 5.25 24.52
N TYR A 380 0.19 5.62 23.50
CA TYR A 380 -0.34 6.22 22.27
C TYR A 380 -1.29 5.26 21.54
N TYR A 381 -0.91 3.99 21.44
CA TYR A 381 -1.73 2.97 20.77
C TYR A 381 -2.94 2.55 21.61
N LEU A 382 -2.81 2.53 22.95
CA LEU A 382 -3.94 2.32 23.85
C LEU A 382 -5.00 3.42 23.68
N ASN A 383 -4.58 4.68 23.63
CA ASN A 383 -5.48 5.81 23.36
C ASN A 383 -6.17 5.68 21.98
N VAL A 384 -5.44 5.25 20.94
CA VAL A 384 -6.05 4.98 19.63
C VAL A 384 -7.10 3.88 19.72
N ALA A 385 -6.82 2.78 20.44
CA ALA A 385 -7.76 1.67 20.62
C ALA A 385 -9.02 2.10 21.39
N GLU A 386 -8.89 2.87 22.47
CA GLU A 386 -10.02 3.42 23.22
C GLU A 386 -10.90 4.32 22.33
N ASN A 387 -10.28 5.18 21.51
CA ASN A 387 -10.98 6.01 20.54
C ASN A 387 -11.69 5.19 19.45
N ILE A 388 -11.12 4.06 19.04
CA ILE A 388 -11.78 3.12 18.13
C ILE A 388 -13.01 2.51 18.79
N GLU A 389 -12.91 1.99 20.02
CA GLU A 389 -14.05 1.38 20.74
C GLU A 389 -15.20 2.37 20.96
N ALA A 390 -14.87 3.63 21.28
CA ALA A 390 -15.84 4.70 21.46
C ALA A 390 -16.63 5.02 20.17
N ASN A 391 -16.03 4.80 19.00
CA ASN A 391 -16.65 5.12 17.72
C ASN A 391 -17.28 3.91 17.02
N ILE A 392 -16.73 2.70 17.19
CA ILE A 392 -17.17 1.52 16.44
C ILE A 392 -18.62 1.12 16.76
N ASN A 393 -19.05 1.32 18.00
CA ASN A 393 -20.42 1.02 18.44
C ASN A 393 -21.50 1.81 17.69
N LYS A 394 -21.17 2.97 17.13
CA LYS A 394 -22.09 3.77 16.29
C LYS A 394 -22.39 3.10 14.95
N PHE A 395 -21.52 2.20 14.51
CA PHE A 395 -21.53 1.57 13.19
C PHE A 395 -21.63 0.04 13.25
N ALA A 396 -21.70 -0.52 14.47
CA ALA A 396 -21.86 -1.94 14.70
C ALA A 396 -23.16 -2.46 14.05
N LYS A 397 -23.05 -3.56 13.28
CA LYS A 397 -24.23 -4.30 12.85
C LYS A 397 -24.86 -4.98 14.06
N PRO A 398 -26.20 -5.06 14.16
CA PRO A 398 -26.85 -5.81 15.22
C PRO A 398 -26.41 -7.28 15.15
N VAL A 399 -25.81 -7.75 16.24
CA VAL A 399 -25.38 -9.14 16.39
C VAL A 399 -26.56 -9.95 16.90
N ASP A 400 -26.88 -11.05 16.22
CA ASP A 400 -27.86 -12.01 16.72
C ASP A 400 -27.16 -12.97 17.70
N ASP A 401 -27.11 -12.57 18.97
CA ASP A 401 -26.52 -13.35 20.07
C ASP A 401 -27.22 -14.69 20.31
N LYS A 402 -28.30 -15.01 19.57
CA LYS A 402 -29.04 -16.28 19.67
C LYS A 402 -28.51 -17.39 18.75
N ARG A 403 -27.50 -17.13 17.93
CA ARG A 403 -26.87 -18.18 17.10
C ARG A 403 -25.90 -19.00 17.95
N ILE A 404 -26.45 -20.01 18.62
CA ILE A 404 -25.69 -21.12 19.17
C ILE A 404 -25.12 -21.91 17.98
N PHE A 405 -23.80 -21.94 17.83
CA PHE A 405 -23.11 -22.80 16.87
C PHE A 405 -22.83 -24.17 17.48
#